data_AF-A0A1Z9AFX0-F1
#
_entry.id   AF-A0A1Z9AFX0-F1
#
_cell.length_a   1.000
_cell.length_b   1.000
_cell.length_c   1.000
_cell.angle_alpha   90.00
_cell.angle_beta   90.00
_cell.angle_gamma   90.00
#
_symmetry.space_group_name_H-M   'P 1'
#
loop_
_entity.id
_entity.type
_entity.pdbx_description
1 polymer ?
#
loop_
_entity_poly.entity_id
_entity_poly.type
_entity_poly.pdbx_seq_one_letter_code
_entity_poly.pdbx_strand_id
1 'polypeptide(L)'
;MIILAIDPGVVNLGFAIIIDGKFSECGVAKINRKNDLVDELQLFATAMNGFGPFDCVAIERQMRANMRVISTHLFHLFRPCSKIVSPQSIKRYFNYSGMRSYKARKKRGVVIFKKLCRENKQMKLFEQVLRGRDKIDDVADAALIGMYIYAENKVKQKNKKDGDVTQWVRDNIWLVSPTTVS
;
A
#
# COMPACT_ATOMS: atom_id res chain seq x y z
N MET A 1 -7.52 6.24 -14.33
CA MET A 1 -7.38 5.53 -13.04
C MET A 1 -5.97 5.75 -12.50
N ILE A 2 -5.85 6.36 -11.33
CA ILE A 2 -4.60 6.65 -10.62
C ILE A 2 -4.54 5.78 -9.37
N ILE A 3 -3.55 4.88 -9.29
CA ILE A 3 -3.35 3.97 -8.16
C ILE A 3 -2.02 4.28 -7.50
N LEU A 4 -2.03 4.43 -6.18
CA LEU A 4 -0.83 4.33 -5.36
C LEU A 4 -0.75 2.92 -4.77
N ALA A 5 0.30 2.18 -5.08
CA ALA A 5 0.57 0.88 -4.48
C ALA A 5 1.75 0.98 -3.50
N ILE A 6 1.59 0.38 -2.33
CA ILE A 6 2.57 0.45 -1.23
C ILE A 6 2.87 -0.97 -0.73
N ASP A 7 4.15 -1.31 -0.67
CA ASP A 7 4.71 -2.48 0.03
C ASP A 7 5.34 -2.01 1.35
N PRO A 8 4.66 -2.17 2.50
CA PRO A 8 5.15 -1.65 3.78
C PRO A 8 6.25 -2.52 4.39
N GLY A 9 7.43 -1.91 4.59
CA GLY A 9 8.49 -2.44 5.44
C GLY A 9 8.67 -1.62 6.73
N VAL A 10 9.52 -2.12 7.64
CA VAL A 10 9.81 -1.44 8.93
C VAL A 10 10.66 -0.19 8.75
N VAL A 11 11.49 -0.15 7.69
CA VAL A 11 12.39 0.98 7.38
C VAL A 11 12.15 1.51 5.98
N ASN A 12 11.79 0.64 5.04
CA ASN A 12 11.62 0.97 3.63
C ASN A 12 10.15 0.77 3.27
N LEU A 13 9.52 1.77 2.67
CA LEU A 13 8.21 1.66 2.04
C LEU A 13 8.43 1.63 0.53
N GLY A 14 8.27 0.47 -0.09
CA GLY A 14 8.23 0.36 -1.55
C GLY A 14 6.94 1.02 -2.05
N PHE A 15 7.01 1.81 -3.12
CA PHE A 15 5.83 2.40 -3.73
C PHE A 15 5.89 2.39 -5.26
N ALA A 16 4.72 2.37 -5.87
CA ALA A 16 4.53 2.56 -7.30
C ALA A 16 3.23 3.32 -7.56
N ILE A 17 3.27 4.27 -8.50
CA ILE A 17 2.11 5.02 -8.97
C ILE A 17 1.80 4.53 -10.38
N ILE A 18 0.55 4.12 -10.59
CA ILE A 18 0.05 3.60 -11.86
C ILE A 18 -1.02 4.56 -12.37
N ILE A 19 -0.83 5.09 -13.57
CA ILE A 19 -1.80 5.91 -14.30
C ILE A 19 -2.22 5.12 -15.54
N ASP A 20 -3.47 4.70 -15.57
CA ASP A 20 -4.08 3.98 -16.70
C ASP A 20 -3.25 2.79 -17.20
N GLY A 21 -2.78 1.97 -16.25
CA GLY A 21 -2.05 0.73 -16.52
C GLY A 21 -0.56 0.93 -16.83
N LYS A 22 -0.05 2.17 -16.75
CA LYS A 22 1.36 2.50 -16.93
C LYS A 22 1.96 3.04 -15.64
N PHE A 23 3.23 2.75 -15.42
CA PHE A 23 3.97 3.30 -14.28
C PHE A 23 4.25 4.79 -14.50
N SER A 24 3.86 5.64 -13.56
CA SER A 24 4.24 7.07 -13.58
C SER A 24 5.52 7.24 -12.77
N GLU A 25 5.47 6.90 -11.49
CA GLU A 25 6.60 6.92 -10.57
C GLU A 25 6.70 5.60 -9.80
N CYS A 26 7.91 5.26 -9.36
CA CYS A 26 8.10 4.16 -8.41
C CYS A 26 9.42 4.36 -7.66
N GLY A 27 9.50 3.80 -6.45
CA GLY A 27 10.67 4.00 -5.62
C GLY A 27 10.51 3.41 -4.23
N VAL A 28 11.40 3.84 -3.33
CA VAL A 28 11.37 3.44 -1.94
C VAL A 28 11.54 4.66 -1.05
N ALA A 29 10.54 4.93 -0.21
CA ALA A 29 10.67 5.90 0.86
C ALA A 29 11.34 5.26 2.08
N LYS A 30 12.21 6.01 2.75
CA LYS A 30 12.88 5.54 3.98
C LYS A 30 12.22 6.20 5.19
N ILE A 31 11.79 5.40 6.15
CA ILE A 31 11.27 5.83 7.44
C ILE A 31 12.44 6.03 8.41
N ASN A 32 12.50 7.22 9.00
CA ASN A 32 13.48 7.54 10.03
C ASN A 32 13.02 7.04 11.40
N ARG A 33 13.58 5.92 11.84
CA ARG A 33 13.23 5.28 13.13
C ARG A 33 13.60 6.09 14.38
N LYS A 34 14.27 7.23 14.25
CA LYS A 34 14.52 8.16 15.36
C LYS A 34 13.32 9.07 15.65
N ASN A 35 12.44 9.22 14.67
CA ASN A 35 11.24 10.05 14.78
C ASN A 35 10.04 9.19 15.17
N ASP A 36 8.95 9.84 15.59
CA ASP A 36 7.69 9.13 15.81
C ASP A 36 7.20 8.48 14.51
N LEU A 37 6.73 7.23 14.61
CA LEU A 37 6.31 6.46 13.44
C LEU A 37 5.12 7.10 12.73
N VAL A 38 4.15 7.62 13.49
CA VAL A 38 2.93 8.19 12.92
C VAL A 38 3.27 9.47 12.15
N ASP A 39 4.16 10.29 12.69
CA ASP A 39 4.64 11.51 12.03
C ASP A 39 5.36 11.20 10.71
N GLU A 40 6.26 10.21 10.70
CA GLU A 40 6.95 9.78 9.48
C GLU A 40 5.98 9.24 8.41
N LEU A 41 4.97 8.47 8.82
CA LEU A 41 3.94 7.96 7.91
C LEU A 41 3.03 9.08 7.40
N GLN A 42 2.74 10.09 8.23
CA GLN A 42 2.00 11.28 7.82
C GLN A 42 2.78 12.10 6.80
N LEU A 43 4.09 12.30 7.00
CA LEU A 43 4.96 12.97 6.04
C LEU A 43 5.00 12.22 4.70
N PHE A 44 5.15 10.89 4.75
CA PHE A 44 5.07 10.06 3.56
C PHE A 44 3.72 10.22 2.85
N ALA A 45 2.60 10.15 3.58
CA ALA A 45 1.27 10.29 3.01
C ALA A 45 1.06 11.65 2.35
N THR A 46 1.46 12.74 3.03
CA THR A 46 1.41 14.10 2.49
C THR A 46 2.24 14.24 1.22
N ALA A 47 3.46 13.68 1.19
CA ALA A 47 4.30 13.68 -0.01
C ALA A 47 3.66 12.91 -1.17
N MET A 48 3.06 11.75 -0.89
CA MET A 48 2.39 10.95 -1.93
C MET A 48 1.13 11.63 -2.48
N ASN A 49 0.35 12.33 -1.64
CA ASN A 49 -0.83 13.08 -2.10
C ASN A 49 -0.50 14.17 -3.15
N GLY A 50 0.76 14.61 -3.23
CA GLY A 50 1.23 15.52 -4.29
C GLY A 50 1.16 14.92 -5.70
N PHE A 51 1.10 13.59 -5.84
CA PHE A 51 1.00 12.90 -7.13
C PHE A 51 -0.45 12.69 -7.62
N GLY A 52 -1.44 13.17 -6.85
CA GLY A 52 -2.81 13.34 -7.32
C GLY A 52 -3.86 12.95 -6.28
N PRO A 53 -5.14 13.19 -6.59
CA PRO A 53 -6.19 12.40 -5.96
C PRO A 53 -6.07 10.96 -6.48
N PHE A 54 -5.82 10.02 -5.57
CA PHE A 54 -5.77 8.60 -5.91
C PHE A 54 -7.17 7.99 -5.99
N ASP A 55 -7.47 7.26 -7.06
CA ASP A 55 -8.68 6.44 -7.15
C ASP A 55 -8.63 5.27 -6.17
N CYS A 56 -7.41 4.75 -5.93
CA CYS A 56 -7.16 3.66 -5.00
C CYS A 56 -5.74 3.75 -4.42
N VAL A 57 -5.63 3.58 -3.10
CA VAL A 57 -4.36 3.35 -2.41
C VAL A 57 -4.27 1.91 -1.94
N ALA A 58 -3.54 1.08 -2.65
CA ALA A 58 -3.40 -0.35 -2.41
C ALA A 58 -2.20 -0.63 -1.49
N ILE A 59 -2.46 -1.22 -0.33
CA ILE A 59 -1.44 -1.46 0.71
C ILE A 59 -1.32 -2.96 0.95
N GLU A 60 -0.11 -3.53 0.86
CA GLU A 60 0.08 -4.96 1.15
C GLU A 60 -0.30 -5.30 2.61
N ARG A 61 -1.06 -6.37 2.79
CA ARG A 61 -1.34 -6.96 4.11
C ARG A 61 -0.07 -7.59 4.66
N GLN A 62 0.41 -7.02 5.75
CA GLN A 62 1.56 -7.54 6.46
C GLN A 62 1.18 -8.61 7.49
N MET A 63 2.03 -9.61 7.68
CA MET A 63 1.80 -10.69 8.66
C MET A 63 2.42 -10.35 10.02
N ARG A 64 3.58 -9.70 10.03
CA ARG A 64 4.31 -9.36 11.26
C ARG A 64 3.62 -8.20 11.98
N ALA A 65 3.54 -8.26 13.32
CA ALA A 65 2.78 -7.29 14.11
C ALA A 65 3.24 -5.84 13.92
N ASN A 66 4.56 -5.60 13.99
CA ASN A 66 5.14 -4.27 13.76
C ASN A 66 4.83 -3.70 12.36
N MET A 67 4.86 -4.54 11.33
CA MET A 67 4.50 -4.13 9.96
C MET A 67 2.99 -3.97 9.78
N ARG A 68 2.17 -4.73 10.51
CA ARG A 68 0.70 -4.57 10.52
C ARG A 68 0.31 -3.19 11.01
N VAL A 69 0.93 -2.70 12.09
CA VAL A 69 0.73 -1.34 12.60
C VAL A 69 0.95 -0.32 11.49
N ILE A 70 2.07 -0.40 10.76
CA ILE A 70 2.38 0.47 9.62
C ILE A 70 1.30 0.39 8.54
N SER A 71 0.94 -0.81 8.10
CA SER A 71 -0.09 -0.99 7.05
C SER A 71 -1.47 -0.45 7.47
N THR A 72 -1.82 -0.55 8.76
CA THR A 72 -3.07 -0.03 9.30
C THR A 72 -3.06 1.50 9.36
N HIS A 73 -1.97 2.12 9.84
CA HIS A 73 -1.86 3.58 9.84
C HIS A 73 -1.95 4.15 8.42
N LEU A 74 -1.19 3.58 7.47
CA LEU A 74 -1.28 3.96 6.06
C LEU A 74 -2.71 3.82 5.53
N PHE A 75 -3.42 2.74 5.87
CA PHE A 75 -4.81 2.57 5.46
C PHE A 75 -5.69 3.72 5.96
N HIS A 76 -5.55 4.16 7.21
CA HIS A 76 -6.34 5.27 7.73
C HIS A 76 -5.96 6.62 7.12
N LEU A 77 -4.65 6.88 6.92
CA LEU A 77 -4.14 8.12 6.32
C LEU A 77 -4.64 8.35 4.89
N PHE A 78 -4.89 7.26 4.14
CA PHE A 78 -5.36 7.32 2.75
C PHE A 78 -6.85 6.98 2.59
N ARG A 79 -7.66 7.02 3.65
CA ARG A 79 -9.12 6.89 3.49
C ARG A 79 -9.71 8.07 2.70
N PRO A 80 -10.78 7.87 1.92
CA PRO A 80 -11.54 6.62 1.75
C PRO A 80 -11.03 5.71 0.62
N CYS A 81 -10.00 6.10 -0.13
CA CYS A 81 -9.55 5.38 -1.32
C CYS A 81 -8.58 4.22 -1.01
N SER A 82 -8.18 4.03 0.25
CA SER A 82 -7.28 2.96 0.66
C SER A 82 -7.92 1.57 0.72
N LYS A 83 -7.13 0.53 0.42
CA LYS A 83 -7.50 -0.88 0.61
C LYS A 83 -6.30 -1.75 0.97
N ILE A 84 -6.52 -2.71 1.87
CA ILE A 84 -5.53 -3.73 2.24
C ILE A 84 -5.60 -4.92 1.27
N VAL A 85 -4.49 -5.26 0.63
CA VAL A 85 -4.39 -6.30 -0.41
C VAL A 85 -3.67 -7.54 0.13
N SER A 86 -4.20 -8.73 -0.14
CA SER A 86 -3.56 -9.99 0.26
C SER A 86 -2.35 -10.31 -0.64
N PRO A 87 -1.16 -10.60 -0.07
CA PRO A 87 0.00 -11.07 -0.83
C PRO A 87 -0.30 -12.30 -1.68
N GLN A 88 -1.21 -13.17 -1.22
CA GLN A 88 -1.55 -14.39 -1.95
C GLN A 88 -2.35 -14.12 -3.22
N SER A 89 -3.17 -13.07 -3.25
CA SER A 89 -3.92 -12.70 -4.45
C SER A 89 -2.96 -12.25 -5.57
N ILE A 90 -1.99 -11.40 -5.23
CA ILE A 90 -0.96 -10.92 -6.17
C ILE A 90 -0.13 -12.10 -6.69
N LYS A 91 0.33 -12.98 -5.80
CA LYS A 91 1.12 -14.17 -6.15
C LYS A 91 0.39 -15.13 -7.09
N ARG A 92 -0.91 -15.34 -6.87
CA ARG A 92 -1.74 -16.19 -7.74
C ARG A 92 -1.96 -15.53 -9.09
N TYR A 93 -2.29 -14.24 -9.11
CA TYR A 93 -2.50 -13.47 -10.34
C TYR A 93 -1.29 -13.53 -11.28
N PHE A 94 -0.08 -13.32 -10.75
CA PHE A 94 1.16 -13.40 -11.54
C PHE A 94 1.79 -14.79 -11.59
N ASN A 95 1.08 -15.83 -11.14
CA ASN A 95 1.48 -17.23 -11.22
C ASN A 95 2.87 -17.53 -10.60
N TYR A 96 3.11 -17.06 -9.37
CA TYR A 96 4.31 -17.40 -8.58
C TYR A 96 4.02 -17.82 -7.13
N SER A 97 2.77 -18.17 -6.81
CA SER A 97 2.36 -18.62 -5.47
C SER A 97 2.95 -19.95 -5.03
N GLY A 98 3.34 -20.84 -5.96
CA GLY A 98 3.95 -22.15 -5.65
C GLY A 98 5.42 -22.10 -5.21
N MET A 99 6.05 -20.94 -5.27
CA MET A 99 7.47 -20.80 -4.93
C MET A 99 7.71 -20.78 -3.42
N ARG A 100 8.44 -21.78 -2.91
CA ARG A 100 8.77 -21.91 -1.48
C ARG A 100 9.82 -20.89 -1.01
N SER A 101 10.88 -20.68 -1.78
CA SER A 101 11.98 -19.79 -1.40
C SER A 101 11.58 -18.32 -1.48
N TYR A 102 11.75 -17.59 -0.36
CA TYR A 102 11.51 -16.14 -0.29
C TYR A 102 12.41 -15.37 -1.26
N LYS A 103 13.71 -15.67 -1.28
CA LYS A 103 14.69 -15.05 -2.19
C LYS A 103 14.32 -15.30 -3.66
N ALA A 104 13.86 -16.51 -3.99
CA ALA A 104 13.41 -16.82 -5.34
C ALA A 104 12.15 -16.03 -5.73
N ARG A 105 11.21 -15.83 -4.78
CA ARG A 105 10.00 -15.02 -5.01
C ARG A 105 10.34 -13.57 -5.31
N LYS A 106 11.22 -12.94 -4.53
CA LYS A 106 11.67 -11.56 -4.78
C LYS A 106 12.31 -11.42 -6.17
N LYS A 107 13.25 -12.31 -6.52
CA LYS A 107 13.84 -12.37 -7.87
C LYS A 107 12.79 -12.54 -8.98
N ARG A 108 11.77 -13.38 -8.75
CA ARG A 108 10.67 -13.58 -9.70
C ARG A 108 9.83 -12.32 -9.85
N GLY A 109 9.55 -11.60 -8.76
CA GLY A 109 8.88 -10.30 -8.78
C GLY A 109 9.61 -9.29 -9.68
N VAL A 110 10.93 -9.17 -9.55
CA VAL A 110 11.75 -8.29 -10.40
C VAL A 110 11.68 -8.69 -11.87
N VAL A 111 11.69 -10.00 -12.18
CA VAL A 111 11.56 -10.49 -13.57
C VAL A 111 10.19 -10.11 -14.15
N ILE A 112 9.12 -10.22 -13.36
CA ILE A 112 7.77 -9.82 -13.77
C ILE A 112 7.71 -8.31 -13.97
N PHE A 113 8.25 -7.52 -13.04
CA PHE A 113 8.30 -6.06 -13.16
C PHE A 113 9.03 -5.63 -14.45
N LYS A 114 10.19 -6.23 -14.76
CA LYS A 114 10.90 -6.01 -16.02
C LYS A 114 10.04 -6.32 -17.24
N LYS A 115 9.28 -7.43 -17.20
CA LYS A 115 8.38 -7.84 -18.28
C LYS A 115 7.26 -6.80 -18.48
N LEU A 116 6.63 -6.34 -17.40
CA LEU A 116 5.58 -5.31 -17.44
C LEU A 116 6.12 -3.99 -18.01
N CYS A 117 7.30 -3.55 -17.58
CA CYS A 117 7.95 -2.37 -18.17
C CYS A 117 8.21 -2.55 -19.67
N ARG A 118 8.61 -3.75 -20.12
CA ARG A 118 8.82 -4.02 -21.55
C ARG A 118 7.51 -3.93 -22.33
N GLU A 119 6.45 -4.58 -21.85
CA GLU A 119 5.12 -4.58 -22.47
C GLU A 119 4.54 -3.16 -22.57
N ASN A 120 4.75 -2.33 -21.55
CA ASN A 120 4.30 -0.95 -21.52
C ASN A 120 5.23 0.05 -22.23
N LYS A 121 6.34 -0.39 -22.84
CA LYS A 121 7.40 0.45 -23.43
C LYS A 121 8.07 1.41 -22.44
N GLN A 122 8.23 0.99 -21.18
CA GLN A 122 8.78 1.76 -20.04
C GLN A 122 10.13 1.21 -19.55
N MET A 123 10.95 0.63 -20.42
CA MET A 123 12.25 0.06 -20.03
C MET A 123 13.21 1.09 -19.41
N LYS A 124 13.14 2.37 -19.82
CA LYS A 124 13.93 3.45 -19.22
C LYS A 124 13.66 3.62 -17.72
N LEU A 125 12.39 3.48 -17.29
CA LEU A 125 12.01 3.51 -15.87
C LEU A 125 12.67 2.35 -15.12
N PHE A 126 12.60 1.14 -15.68
CA PHE A 126 13.25 -0.04 -15.09
C PHE A 126 14.76 0.15 -14.93
N GLU A 127 15.43 0.72 -15.94
CA GLU A 127 16.87 1.03 -15.90
C GLU A 127 17.21 2.08 -14.84
N GLN A 128 16.35 3.09 -14.64
CA GLN A 128 16.52 4.07 -13.56
C GLN A 128 16.41 3.42 -12.19
N VAL A 129 15.42 2.54 -11.98
CA VAL A 129 15.26 1.78 -10.72
C VAL A 129 16.48 0.90 -10.45
N LEU A 130 17.03 0.24 -11.49
CA LEU A 130 18.22 -0.59 -11.36
C LEU A 130 19.46 0.17 -10.84
N ARG A 131 19.57 1.47 -11.12
CA ARG A 131 20.68 2.29 -10.61
C ARG A 131 20.65 2.43 -9.08
N GLY A 132 19.49 2.21 -8.44
CA GLY A 132 19.34 2.15 -6.99
C GLY A 132 19.77 0.82 -6.33
N ARG A 133 20.30 -0.12 -7.14
CA ARG A 133 20.95 -1.44 -6.91
C ARG A 133 20.39 -2.39 -5.84
N ASP A 134 20.02 -1.92 -4.65
CA ASP A 134 19.72 -2.78 -3.50
C ASP A 134 18.23 -2.78 -3.10
N LYS A 135 17.40 -1.99 -3.79
CA LYS A 135 15.99 -1.78 -3.43
C LYS A 135 14.99 -2.20 -4.51
N ILE A 136 15.47 -2.80 -5.59
CA ILE A 136 14.60 -3.21 -6.71
C ILE A 136 13.53 -4.20 -6.30
N ASP A 137 13.82 -5.06 -5.33
CA ASP A 137 12.89 -6.06 -4.79
C ASP A 137 11.68 -5.41 -4.08
N ASP A 138 11.86 -4.24 -3.45
CA ASP A 138 10.79 -3.50 -2.78
C ASP A 138 9.96 -2.71 -3.80
N VAL A 139 10.62 -2.13 -4.81
CA VAL A 139 9.95 -1.44 -5.94
C VAL A 139 9.12 -2.43 -6.75
N ALA A 140 9.66 -3.62 -7.03
CA ALA A 140 8.99 -4.64 -7.81
C ALA A 140 7.72 -5.15 -7.10
N ASP A 141 7.79 -5.41 -5.79
CA ASP A 141 6.62 -5.85 -5.04
C ASP A 141 5.50 -4.79 -5.05
N ALA A 142 5.85 -3.50 -4.86
CA ALA A 142 4.89 -2.39 -5.00
C ALA A 142 4.30 -2.27 -6.42
N ALA A 143 5.13 -2.39 -7.46
CA ALA A 143 4.70 -2.35 -8.85
C ALA A 143 3.71 -3.49 -9.18
N LEU A 144 3.98 -4.70 -8.68
CA LEU A 144 3.10 -5.85 -8.87
C LEU A 144 1.76 -5.65 -8.15
N ILE A 145 1.75 -5.12 -6.92
CA ILE A 145 0.51 -4.75 -6.21
C ILE A 145 -0.34 -3.83 -7.09
N GLY A 146 0.26 -2.74 -7.59
CA GLY A 146 -0.47 -1.74 -8.35
C GLY A 146 -1.01 -2.24 -9.68
N MET A 147 -0.25 -3.06 -10.41
CA MET A 147 -0.71 -3.67 -11.66
C MET A 147 -1.79 -4.74 -11.43
N TYR A 148 -1.71 -5.51 -10.35
CA TYR A 148 -2.79 -6.41 -9.93
C TYR A 148 -4.07 -5.61 -9.65
N ILE A 149 -3.94 -4.49 -8.92
CA ILE A 149 -5.07 -3.62 -8.62
C ILE A 149 -5.67 -2.99 -9.87
N TYR A 150 -4.85 -2.50 -10.80
CA TYR A 150 -5.33 -1.98 -12.08
C TYR A 150 -6.12 -3.03 -12.86
N ALA A 151 -5.64 -4.27 -12.89
CA ALA A 151 -6.32 -5.37 -13.58
C ALA A 151 -7.66 -5.74 -12.93
N GLU A 152 -7.74 -5.73 -11.59
CA GLU A 152 -8.95 -6.10 -10.85
C GLU A 152 -9.98 -4.95 -10.75
N ASN A 153 -9.52 -3.69 -10.70
CA ASN A 153 -10.36 -2.54 -10.35
C ASN A 153 -11.03 -1.87 -11.57
N LYS A 154 -12.02 -2.56 -12.13
CA LYS A 154 -13.24 -1.91 -12.69
C LYS A 154 -14.20 -1.44 -11.58
N VAL A 155 -13.71 -0.99 -10.41
CA VAL A 155 -14.49 -0.98 -9.15
C VAL A 155 -14.84 0.43 -8.67
N LYS A 156 -16.14 0.63 -8.40
CA LYS A 156 -16.80 1.85 -7.91
C LYS A 156 -16.43 2.17 -6.45
N GLN A 157 -16.22 3.44 -6.16
CA GLN A 157 -16.10 3.95 -4.79
C GLN A 157 -17.46 3.90 -4.08
N LYS A 158 -17.46 3.55 -2.78
CA LYS A 158 -18.62 3.73 -1.90
C LYS A 158 -18.40 5.00 -1.07
N ASN A 159 -19.37 5.91 -1.14
CA ASN A 159 -19.38 7.09 -0.29
C ASN A 159 -19.56 6.68 1.18
N LYS A 160 -18.79 7.30 2.05
CA LYS A 160 -18.95 7.18 3.50
C LYS A 160 -20.21 7.96 3.90
N LYS A 161 -21.07 7.36 4.72
CA LYS A 161 -22.11 8.07 5.46
C LYS A 161 -21.58 8.32 6.86
N ASP A 162 -21.64 9.55 7.34
CA ASP A 162 -21.40 9.83 8.75
C ASP A 162 -22.67 9.46 9.54
N GLY A 163 -22.48 8.82 10.70
CA GLY A 163 -23.57 8.35 11.56
C GLY A 163 -23.81 9.28 12.75
N ASP A 164 -25.01 9.22 13.33
CA ASP A 164 -25.36 9.91 14.57
C ASP A 164 -24.61 9.26 15.75
N VAL A 165 -23.63 9.98 16.29
CA VAL A 165 -22.78 9.54 17.41
C VAL A 165 -23.59 9.39 18.70
N THR A 166 -24.56 10.28 18.95
CA THR A 166 -25.35 10.26 20.18
C THR A 166 -26.23 9.03 20.24
N GLN A 167 -26.88 8.69 19.12
CA GLN A 167 -27.66 7.46 19.02
C GLN A 167 -26.77 6.21 19.16
N TRP A 168 -25.61 6.20 18.50
CA TRP A 168 -24.66 5.08 18.61
C TRP A 168 -24.20 4.83 20.05
N VAL A 169 -23.90 5.89 20.81
CA VAL A 169 -23.51 5.79 22.23
C VAL A 169 -24.62 5.16 23.06
N ARG A 170 -25.87 5.61 22.90
CA ARG A 170 -27.02 5.06 23.63
C ARG A 170 -27.21 3.57 23.37
N ASP A 171 -27.04 3.16 22.11
CA ASP A 171 -27.34 1.79 21.68
C ASP A 171 -26.19 0.81 21.98
N ASN A 172 -24.95 1.28 22.08
CA ASN A 172 -23.77 0.41 22.07
C ASN A 172 -22.81 0.57 23.25
N ILE A 173 -22.95 1.60 24.10
CA ILE A 173 -22.09 1.78 25.27
C ILE A 173 -22.88 1.51 26.55
N TRP A 174 -22.41 0.53 27.34
CA TRP A 174 -22.84 0.35 28.72
C TRP A 174 -21.98 1.21 29.64
N LEU A 175 -22.59 2.24 30.24
CA LEU A 175 -21.93 3.14 31.19
C LEU A 175 -22.38 2.80 32.62
N VAL A 176 -21.42 2.64 33.52
CA VAL A 176 -21.64 2.64 34.97
C VAL A 176 -20.91 3.85 35.53
N SER A 177 -21.65 4.78 36.14
CA SER A 177 -21.08 5.93 36.81
C SER A 177 -21.00 5.66 38.31
N PRO A 178 -19.93 6.10 39.01
CA PRO A 178 -19.88 6.00 40.46
C PRO A 178 -21.03 6.80 41.07
N THR A 179 -21.73 6.24 42.05
CA THR A 179 -22.70 6.99 42.85
C THR A 179 -21.94 8.09 43.57
N THR A 180 -22.25 9.36 43.26
CA THR A 180 -21.81 10.46 44.11
C THR A 180 -22.40 10.24 45.49
N VAL A 181 -21.57 9.85 46.45
CA VAL A 181 -21.94 9.85 47.86
C VAL A 181 -22.07 11.32 48.24
N SER A 182 -23.32 11.77 48.35
CA SER A 182 -23.70 13.08 48.88
C SER A 182 -23.34 13.22 50.34
#